data_AF-A0A820QKH7-F1
#
_entry.id   AF-A0A820QKH7-F1
#
_cell.length_a   1.000
_cell.length_b   1.000
_cell.length_c   1.000
_cell.angle_alpha   90.00
_cell.angle_beta   90.00
_cell.angle_gamma   90.00
#
_symmetry.space_group_name_H-M   'P 1'
#
loop_
_entity.id
_entity.type
_entity.pdbx_description
1 polymer ?
#
loop_
_entity_poly.entity_id
_entity_poly.type
_entity_poly.pdbx_seq_one_letter_code
_entity_poly.pdbx_strand_id
1 'polypeptide(L)'
;MWKTPPTWLLDDIKKFAETSQIPLPIDWLTNWRSHIDSSYLSIELIHESNLVENYTQTETMTAVDVLSNVGGQTGLWIGVSFLSLMELAEMLYRLIRHQYYAIRRSRNNIEDDNKI
;
A
#
# COMPACT_ATOMS: atom_id res chain seq x y z
N MET A 1 27.70 -42.18 -10.70
CA MET A 1 27.46 -42.51 -12.13
C MET A 1 27.62 -41.21 -12.90
N TRP A 2 28.72 -41.04 -13.63
CA TRP A 2 28.97 -39.82 -14.40
C TRP A 2 27.93 -39.75 -15.52
N LYS A 3 27.09 -38.71 -15.53
CA LYS A 3 26.16 -38.47 -16.64
C LYS A 3 27.00 -37.94 -17.79
N THR A 4 27.11 -38.70 -18.87
CA THR A 4 27.68 -38.18 -20.13
C THR A 4 26.65 -37.29 -20.81
N PRO A 5 27.06 -36.18 -21.45
CA PRO A 5 26.15 -35.33 -22.19
C PRO A 5 25.44 -36.12 -23.29
N PRO A 6 24.16 -35.80 -23.60
CA PRO A 6 23.48 -36.37 -24.74
C PRO A 6 24.22 -36.05 -26.04
N THR A 7 24.32 -37.02 -26.94
CA THR A 7 25.13 -36.89 -28.16
C THR A 7 24.68 -35.76 -29.08
N TRP A 8 23.39 -35.44 -29.08
CA TRP A 8 22.81 -34.33 -29.85
C TRP A 8 23.15 -32.95 -29.28
N LEU A 9 23.56 -32.84 -28.01
CA LEU A 9 23.91 -31.59 -27.35
C LEU A 9 25.41 -31.27 -27.46
N LEU A 10 26.24 -32.26 -27.82
CA LEU A 10 27.71 -32.14 -27.87
C LEU A 10 28.18 -31.03 -28.80
N ASP A 11 27.56 -30.89 -29.98
CA ASP A 11 27.97 -29.89 -30.96
C ASP A 11 27.61 -28.47 -30.51
N ASP A 12 26.49 -28.31 -29.80
CA ASP A 12 26.10 -27.03 -29.20
C ASP A 12 27.01 -26.66 -28.02
N ILE A 13 27.38 -27.62 -27.17
CA ILE A 13 28.35 -27.40 -26.07
C ILE A 13 29.71 -27.00 -26.65
N LYS A 14 30.15 -27.69 -27.72
CA LYS A 14 31.41 -27.36 -28.41
C LYS A 14 31.37 -25.93 -28.95
N LYS A 15 30.32 -25.59 -29.70
CA LYS A 15 30.16 -24.25 -30.29
C LYS A 15 30.08 -23.18 -29.20
N PHE A 16 29.37 -23.45 -28.11
CA PHE A 16 29.32 -22.56 -26.95
C PHE A 16 30.70 -22.35 -26.34
N ALA A 17 31.46 -23.42 -26.08
CA ALA A 17 32.79 -23.34 -25.50
C ALA A 17 33.76 -22.56 -26.41
N GLU A 18 33.69 -22.76 -27.73
CA GLU A 18 34.51 -22.05 -28.73
C GLU A 18 34.12 -20.58 -28.91
N THR A 19 32.85 -20.25 -28.68
CA THR A 19 32.33 -18.87 -28.77
C THR A 19 32.48 -18.12 -27.45
N SER A 20 32.60 -18.84 -26.34
CA SER A 20 32.77 -18.27 -25.00
C SER A 20 34.20 -17.78 -24.81
N GLN A 21 34.39 -16.72 -24.02
CA GLN A 21 35.72 -16.22 -23.65
C GLN A 21 36.43 -17.10 -22.61
N ILE A 22 36.10 -18.39 -22.56
CA ILE A 22 36.64 -19.34 -21.59
C ILE A 22 37.97 -19.89 -22.15
N PRO A 23 39.05 -19.95 -21.34
CA PRO A 23 40.30 -20.54 -21.78
C PRO A 23 40.11 -22.04 -22.06
N LEU A 24 40.40 -22.45 -23.30
CA LEU A 24 40.28 -23.85 -23.74
C LEU A 24 41.61 -24.60 -23.51
N PRO A 25 41.56 -25.93 -23.27
CA PRO A 25 42.75 -26.78 -23.23
C PRO A 25 43.55 -26.73 -24.54
N ILE A 26 44.87 -26.87 -24.44
CA ILE A 26 45.79 -26.82 -25.59
C ILE A 26 45.46 -27.93 -26.63
N ASP A 27 44.97 -29.07 -26.18
CA ASP A 27 44.60 -30.23 -27.00
C ASP A 27 43.11 -30.26 -27.37
N TRP A 28 42.39 -29.14 -27.23
CA TRP A 28 40.96 -29.04 -27.54
C TRP A 28 40.60 -29.53 -28.94
N LEU A 29 41.34 -29.08 -29.98
CA LEU A 29 41.07 -29.46 -31.38
C LEU A 29 41.04 -30.98 -31.60
N THR A 30 41.85 -31.73 -30.86
CA THR A 30 41.98 -33.20 -30.97
C THR A 30 41.11 -33.96 -29.97
N ASN A 31 40.98 -33.47 -28.73
CA ASN A 31 40.41 -34.22 -27.61
C ASN A 31 39.24 -33.53 -26.91
N TRP A 32 38.61 -32.53 -27.53
CA TRP A 32 37.49 -31.77 -26.93
C TRP A 32 36.39 -32.65 -26.33
N ARG A 33 36.05 -33.79 -26.97
CA ARG A 33 35.03 -34.72 -26.46
C ARG A 33 35.37 -35.27 -25.08
N SER A 34 36.63 -35.68 -24.88
CA SER A 34 37.09 -36.20 -23.59
C SER A 34 37.07 -35.13 -22.50
N HIS A 35 37.36 -33.88 -22.86
CA HIS A 35 37.28 -32.74 -21.94
C HIS A 35 35.84 -32.42 -21.55
N ILE A 36 34.91 -32.47 -22.51
CA ILE A 36 33.48 -32.30 -22.22
C ILE A 36 32.96 -33.46 -21.35
N ASP A 37 33.25 -34.70 -21.72
CA ASP A 37 32.73 -35.88 -20.99
C ASP A 37 33.24 -35.96 -19.55
N SER A 38 34.46 -35.51 -19.29
CA SER A 38 35.05 -35.47 -17.95
C SER A 38 34.60 -34.28 -17.10
N SER A 39 34.20 -33.17 -17.73
CA SER A 39 33.88 -31.91 -17.03
C SER A 39 32.40 -31.52 -17.12
N TYR A 40 31.55 -32.38 -17.69
CA TYR A 40 30.14 -32.10 -17.89
C TYR A 40 29.37 -32.11 -16.57
N LEU A 41 28.64 -31.02 -16.32
CA LEU A 41 27.72 -30.88 -15.19
C LEU A 41 26.30 -30.59 -15.72
N SER A 42 25.38 -31.52 -15.53
CA SER A 42 23.95 -31.30 -15.79
C SER A 42 23.25 -30.84 -14.51
N ILE A 43 22.66 -29.65 -14.53
CA ILE A 43 21.78 -29.18 -13.44
C ILE A 43 20.35 -29.43 -13.90
N GLU A 44 19.68 -30.37 -13.24
CA GLU A 44 18.27 -30.67 -13.46
C GLU A 44 17.47 -29.94 -12.39
N LEU A 45 16.88 -28.80 -12.76
CA LEU A 45 16.05 -28.03 -11.86
C LEU A 45 14.63 -28.62 -11.87
N ILE A 46 14.32 -29.44 -10.88
CA ILE A 46 12.99 -29.99 -10.69
C ILE A 46 12.26 -29.09 -9.70
N HIS A 47 11.15 -28.50 -10.14
CA HIS A 47 10.25 -27.78 -9.24
C HIS A 47 9.52 -28.79 -8.34
N GLU A 48 9.66 -28.64 -7.02
CA GLU A 48 9.02 -29.53 -6.03
C GLU A 48 7.49 -29.36 -6.01
N SER A 49 6.96 -28.21 -6.46
CA SER A 49 5.52 -28.02 -6.64
C SER A 49 5.18 -27.09 -7.80
N ASN A 50 3.98 -27.26 -8.37
CA ASN A 50 3.38 -26.37 -9.36
C ASN A 50 2.83 -25.07 -8.75
N LEU A 51 3.20 -24.74 -7.50
CA LEU A 51 2.78 -23.51 -6.86
C LEU A 51 3.60 -22.35 -7.42
N VAL A 52 2.99 -21.58 -8.31
CA VAL A 52 3.52 -20.32 -8.80
C VAL A 52 3.11 -19.25 -7.79
N GLU A 53 4.05 -18.81 -6.94
CA GLU A 53 3.84 -17.66 -6.07
C GLU A 53 3.90 -16.37 -6.90
N ASN A 54 2.74 -15.84 -7.24
CA ASN A 54 2.62 -14.51 -7.85
C ASN A 54 2.71 -13.45 -6.75
N TYR A 55 3.84 -12.74 -6.68
CA TYR A 55 4.00 -11.56 -5.85
C TYR A 55 3.31 -10.37 -6.52
N THR A 56 2.00 -10.21 -6.31
CA THR A 56 1.30 -9.00 -6.72
C THR A 56 1.55 -7.92 -5.67
N GLN A 57 2.29 -6.87 -6.04
CA GLN A 57 2.46 -5.68 -5.23
C GLN A 57 1.12 -4.94 -5.15
N THR A 58 0.33 -5.23 -4.11
CA THR A 58 -0.87 -4.47 -3.79
C THR A 58 -0.46 -3.07 -3.37
N GLU A 59 -0.83 -2.06 -4.15
CA GLU A 59 -0.59 -0.65 -3.84
C GLU A 59 -1.11 -0.33 -2.44
N THR A 60 -0.19 -0.01 -1.53
CA THR A 60 -0.40 0.19 -0.09
C THR A 60 -1.38 1.32 0.25
N MET A 61 -1.90 2.04 -0.74
CA MET A 61 -2.75 3.20 -0.52
C MET A 61 -3.70 3.38 -1.70
N THR A 62 -4.88 2.77 -1.59
CA THR A 62 -5.93 2.93 -2.60
C THR A 62 -6.57 4.32 -2.42
N ALA A 63 -7.07 4.96 -3.48
CA ALA A 63 -7.75 6.26 -3.39
C ALA A 63 -8.90 6.29 -2.37
N VAL A 64 -9.51 5.13 -2.11
CA VAL A 64 -10.53 4.91 -1.08
C VAL A 64 -9.98 5.11 0.34
N ASP A 65 -8.73 4.72 0.61
CA ASP A 65 -8.10 4.89 1.92
C ASP A 65 -7.82 6.38 2.21
N VAL A 66 -7.41 7.13 1.19
CA VAL A 66 -7.21 8.58 1.28
C VAL A 66 -8.54 9.28 1.54
N LEU A 67 -9.58 8.91 0.77
CA LEU A 67 -10.90 9.49 0.92
C LEU A 67 -11.53 9.14 2.28
N SER A 68 -11.30 7.93 2.79
CA SER A 68 -11.75 7.49 4.11
C SER A 68 -11.10 8.30 5.23
N ASN A 69 -9.78 8.51 5.17
CA ASN A 69 -9.07 9.28 6.18
C ASN A 69 -9.47 10.76 6.17
N VAL A 70 -9.62 11.36 4.97
CA VAL A 70 -10.06 12.75 4.82
C VAL A 70 -11.53 12.90 5.23
N GLY A 71 -12.40 12.01 4.80
CA GLY A 71 -13.83 12.01 5.14
C GLY A 71 -14.07 11.84 6.63
N GLY A 72 -13.34 10.93 7.29
CA GLY A 72 -13.44 10.71 8.73
C GLY A 72 -13.03 11.94 9.54
N GLN A 73 -11.90 12.56 9.22
CA GLN A 73 -11.44 13.75 9.93
C GLN A 73 -12.34 14.95 9.63
N THR A 74 -12.64 15.25 8.36
CA THR A 74 -13.51 16.38 7.99
C THR A 74 -14.92 16.24 8.55
N GLY A 75 -15.48 15.03 8.55
CA GLY A 75 -16.78 14.75 9.15
C GLY A 75 -16.82 15.04 10.66
N LEU A 76 -15.73 14.75 11.39
CA LEU A 76 -15.62 15.06 12.81
C LEU A 76 -15.60 16.58 13.06
N TRP A 77 -14.83 17.33 12.28
CA TRP A 77 -14.78 18.80 12.38
C TRP A 77 -16.13 19.45 12.05
N ILE A 78 -16.85 18.94 11.05
CA ILE A 78 -18.19 19.40 10.71
C ILE A 78 -19.19 19.07 11.83
N GLY A 79 -19.11 17.86 12.40
CA GLY A 79 -19.96 17.44 13.52
C GLY A 79 -19.78 18.31 14.76
N VAL A 80 -18.54 18.62 15.14
CA VAL A 80 -18.23 19.53 16.26
C VAL A 80 -18.75 20.94 15.99
N SER A 81 -18.57 21.43 14.77
CA SER A 81 -19.06 22.75 14.36
C SER A 81 -20.60 22.83 14.42
N PHE A 82 -21.29 21.77 14.01
CA PHE A 82 -22.75 21.68 14.08
C PHE A 82 -23.27 21.66 15.52
N LEU A 83 -22.65 20.88 16.40
CA LEU A 83 -23.00 20.86 17.83
C LEU A 83 -22.81 22.23 18.48
N SER A 84 -21.70 22.90 18.19
CA SER A 84 -21.42 24.25 18.68
C SER A 84 -22.45 25.27 18.18
N LEU A 85 -22.89 25.16 16.93
CA LEU A 85 -23.92 26.04 16.36
C LEU A 85 -25.29 25.81 17.02
N MET A 86 -25.63 24.55 17.31
CA MET A 86 -26.86 24.20 18.02
C MET A 86 -26.86 24.73 19.47
N GLU A 87 -25.74 24.61 20.16
CA GLU A 87 -25.57 25.15 21.52
C GLU A 87 -25.65 26.69 21.53
N LEU A 88 -25.05 27.35 20.55
CA LEU A 88 -25.16 28.79 20.36
C LEU A 88 -26.61 29.23 20.13
N ALA A 89 -27.37 28.48 19.34
CA ALA A 89 -28.79 28.75 19.11
C ALA A 89 -29.61 28.60 20.40
N GLU A 90 -29.34 27.59 21.23
CA GLU A 90 -29.98 27.43 22.53
C GLU A 90 -29.64 28.58 23.49
N MET A 91 -28.37 29.00 23.52
CA MET A 91 -27.94 30.14 24.33
C MET A 91 -28.66 31.43 23.91
N LEU A 92 -28.75 31.70 22.60
CA LEU A 92 -29.49 32.85 22.09
C LEU A 92 -30.97 32.81 22.48
N TYR A 93 -31.61 31.65 22.38
CA TYR A 93 -33.00 31.48 22.78
C TYR A 93 -33.21 31.80 24.27
N ARG A 94 -32.34 31.25 25.14
CA ARG A 94 -32.37 31.51 26.58
C ARG A 94 -32.13 32.99 26.90
N LEU A 95 -31.19 33.63 26.19
CA LEU A 95 -30.86 35.03 26.38
C LEU A 95 -32.02 35.96 25.98
N ILE A 96 -32.63 35.74 24.81
CA ILE A 96 -33.79 36.51 24.35
C ILE A 96 -34.94 36.39 25.34
N ARG A 97 -35.23 35.17 25.80
CA ARG A 97 -36.27 34.93 26.81
C ARG A 97 -35.96 35.68 28.10
N HIS A 98 -34.73 35.61 28.59
CA HIS A 98 -34.32 36.29 29.82
C HIS A 98 -34.41 37.81 29.70
N GLN A 99 -33.93 38.39 28.60
CA GLN A 99 -34.02 39.82 28.34
C GLN A 99 -35.48 40.28 28.27
N TYR A 100 -36.36 39.50 27.64
CA TYR A 100 -37.79 39.80 27.61
C TYR A 100 -38.42 39.82 29.02
N TYR A 101 -38.07 38.85 29.87
CA TYR A 101 -38.52 38.84 31.26
C TYR A 101 -37.92 39.99 32.09
N ALA A 102 -36.64 40.31 31.90
CA ALA A 102 -35.97 41.40 32.61
C ALA A 102 -36.59 42.76 32.26
N ILE A 103 -36.83 43.02 30.97
CA ILE A 103 -37.49 44.24 30.49
C ILE A 103 -38.92 44.33 31.02
N ARG A 104 -39.68 43.23 30.98
CA ARG A 104 -41.05 43.20 31.53
C ARG A 104 -41.07 43.46 33.04
N ARG A 105 -40.09 42.94 33.79
CA ARG A 105 -39.97 43.17 35.24
C ARG A 105 -39.65 44.64 35.56
N SER A 106 -38.72 45.26 34.83
CA SER A 106 -38.41 46.68 35.01
C SER A 106 -39.61 47.58 34.70
N ARG A 107 -40.43 47.22 33.70
CA ARG A 107 -41.64 47.97 33.39
C ARG A 107 -42.70 47.89 34.50
N ASN A 108 -42.89 46.72 35.11
CA ASN A 108 -43.86 46.56 36.20
C ASN A 108 -43.46 47.34 37.47
N ASN A 109 -42.17 47.33 37.85
CA ASN A 109 -41.70 48.10 39.01
C ASN A 109 -41.92 49.62 38.83
N ILE A 110 -41.75 50.16 37.61
CA ILE A 110 -42.01 51.59 37.32
C ILE A 110 -43.51 51.92 37.42
N GLU A 111 -44.39 50.97 37.09
CA GLU A 111 -45.84 51.17 37.23
C GLU A 111 -46.27 51.16 38.71
N ASP A 112 -45.63 50.35 39.53
CA ASP A 112 -45.89 50.31 40.98
C ASP A 112 -45.40 51.59 41.68
N ASP A 113 -44.24 52.14 41.28
CA ASP A 113 -43.73 53.42 41.81
C ASP A 113 -44.61 54.63 41.40
N ASN A 114 -45.28 54.58 40.25
CA ASN A 114 -46.20 55.64 39.79
C ASN A 114 -47.59 55.58 40.44
N LYS A 115 -47.90 54.54 41.22
CA LYS A 115 -49.19 54.39 41.94
C LYS A 115 -49.12 54.82 43.42
N ILE A 116 -47.96 55.30 43.88
CA ILE A 116 -47.73 55.84 45.24
C ILE A 116 -47.85 57.36 45.23
#